data_AF-A0A376TWC8-F1
#
_entry.id   AF-A0A376TWC8-F1
#
_cell.length_a   1.000
_cell.length_b   1.000
_cell.length_c   1.000
_cell.angle_alpha   90.00
_cell.angle_beta   90.00
_cell.angle_gamma   90.00
#
_symmetry.space_group_name_H-M   'P 1'
#
loop_
_entity.id
_entity.type
_entity.pdbx_description
1 polymer ?
#
loop_
_entity_poly.entity_id
_entity_poly.type
_entity_poly.pdbx_seq_one_letter_code
_entity_poly.pdbx_strand_id
1 'polypeptide(L)' 'MKVDIDTSDKLYADAWLGFKGTDWKNEINVRDFIQHNYTPYEAMNLSSPKRRLPPRNCGKK' A
#
# COMPACT_ATOMS: atom_id res chain seq x y z
N MET A 1 -3.64 15.97 29.89
CA MET A 1 -3.11 16.70 28.73
C MET A 1 -4.03 16.45 27.55
N LYS A 2 -4.59 17.50 26.94
CA LYS A 2 -5.18 17.39 25.61
C LYS A 2 -4.04 17.61 24.62
N VAL A 3 -3.84 16.65 23.74
CA VAL A 3 -2.84 16.75 22.68
C VAL A 3 -3.59 17.32 21.48
N ASP A 4 -3.33 18.59 21.18
CA ASP A 4 -3.88 19.24 20.00
C ASP A 4 -2.94 18.91 18.84
N ILE A 5 -3.24 17.81 18.12
CA ILE A 5 -2.51 17.43 16.90
C ILE A 5 -3.14 18.19 15.73
N ASP A 6 -2.36 19.09 15.15
CA ASP A 6 -2.70 19.71 13.88
C ASP A 6 -2.38 18.72 12.75
N THR A 7 -3.42 18.17 12.13
CA THR A 7 -3.26 17.20 11.04
C THR A 7 -2.84 17.88 9.72
N SER A 8 -2.86 19.22 9.68
CA SER A 8 -2.42 20.00 8.51
C SER A 8 -0.91 20.24 8.45
N ASP A 9 -0.15 19.74 9.44
CA ASP A 9 1.30 19.77 9.43
C ASP A 9 1.85 19.07 8.17
N LYS A 10 2.71 19.78 7.43
CA LYS A 10 3.34 19.32 6.17
C LYS A 10 3.94 17.92 6.25
N LEU A 11 4.37 17.51 7.44
CA LEU A 11 4.91 16.17 7.74
C LEU A 11 3.95 15.03 7.35
N TYR A 12 2.64 15.22 7.50
CA TYR A 12 1.66 14.17 7.18
C TYR A 12 1.19 14.23 5.73
N ALA A 13 1.23 15.40 5.08
CA ALA A 13 0.81 15.56 3.69
C ALA A 13 1.60 14.64 2.74
N ASP A 14 2.91 14.50 2.97
CA ASP A 14 3.77 13.59 2.18
C ASP A 14 3.45 12.12 2.44
N ALA A 15 3.15 11.74 3.69
CA ALA A 15 2.81 10.37 4.06
C ALA A 15 1.49 9.90 3.40
N TRP A 16 0.59 10.84 3.13
CA TRP A 16 -0.73 10.59 2.56
C TRP A 16 -0.79 10.71 1.03
N LEU A 17 0.34 11.04 0.39
CA LEU A 17 0.42 11.20 -1.07
C LEU A 17 0.15 9.86 -1.78
N GLY A 18 -0.82 9.87 -2.70
CA GLY A 18 -1.19 8.69 -3.48
C GLY A 18 -2.35 7.86 -2.91
N PHE A 19 -2.79 8.13 -1.68
CA PHE A 19 -4.01 7.54 -1.13
C PHE A 19 -5.28 8.24 -1.66
N LYS A 20 -6.29 7.44 -1.98
CA LYS A 20 -7.62 7.80 -2.50
C LYS A 20 -8.62 8.05 -1.37
N GLY A 21 -9.72 8.73 -1.67
CA GLY A 21 -10.75 9.10 -0.70
C GLY A 21 -10.65 10.56 -0.23
N THR A 22 -11.77 11.09 0.24
CA THR A 22 -11.94 12.52 0.58
C THR A 22 -12.35 12.73 2.03
N ASP A 23 -13.16 11.84 2.59
CA ASP A 23 -13.83 12.11 3.87
C ASP A 23 -12.85 11.92 5.03
N TRP A 24 -12.00 10.90 4.94
CA TRP A 24 -10.92 10.67 5.92
C TRP A 24 -9.85 11.77 6.00
N LYS A 25 -9.80 12.68 5.02
CA LYS A 25 -8.86 13.82 5.03
C LYS A 25 -9.39 15.01 5.85
N ASN A 26 -10.71 15.11 6.00
CA ASN A 26 -11.37 16.21 6.68
C ASN A 26 -11.79 15.83 8.12
N GLU A 27 -11.97 14.54 8.39
CA GLU A 27 -12.36 14.02 9.70
C GLU A 27 -11.73 12.64 9.97
N ILE A 28 -11.72 12.20 11.23
CA ILE A 28 -11.21 10.89 11.62
C ILE A 28 -12.18 9.80 11.12
N ASN A 29 -11.95 9.31 9.89
CA ASN A 29 -12.79 8.31 9.24
C ASN A 29 -11.95 7.14 8.68
N VAL A 30 -11.53 6.24 9.57
CA VAL A 30 -10.66 5.09 9.23
C VAL A 30 -11.35 4.11 8.27
N ARG A 31 -12.68 3.99 8.34
CA ARG A 31 -13.46 3.11 7.46
C ARG A 31 -13.36 3.56 6.01
N ASP A 32 -13.59 4.85 5.74
CA ASP A 32 -13.51 5.44 4.41
C ASP A 32 -12.11 5.24 3.79
N PHE A 33 -11.07 5.48 4.61
CA PHE A 33 -9.68 5.29 4.19
C PHE A 33 -9.40 3.86 3.72
N ILE A 34 -9.76 2.84 4.52
CA ILE A 34 -9.47 1.44 4.19
C ILE A 34 -10.25 1.03 2.93
N GLN A 35 -11.52 1.39 2.83
CA GLN A 35 -12.35 1.00 1.69
C GLN A 35 -11.82 1.54 0.36
N HIS A 36 -11.29 2.77 0.35
CA HIS A 36 -10.76 3.38 -0.86
C HIS A 36 -9.34 2.94 -1.24
N ASN A 37 -8.57 2.38 -0.30
CA ASN A 37 -7.13 2.13 -0.47
C ASN A 37 -6.70 0.67 -0.30
N TYR A 38 -7.57 -0.18 0.24
CA TYR A 38 -7.27 -1.59 0.41
C TYR A 38 -7.36 -2.34 -0.93
N THR A 39 -6.28 -3.03 -1.30
CA THR A 39 -6.29 -4.01 -2.38
C THR A 39 -6.54 -5.40 -1.79
N PRO A 40 -7.72 -6.01 -2.03
CA PRO A 40 -7.99 -7.37 -1.58
C PRO A 40 -6.90 -8.32 -2.05
N TYR A 41 -6.39 -9.13 -1.13
CA TYR A 41 -5.47 -10.19 -1.48
C TYR A 41 -6.26 -11.43 -1.87
N GLU A 42 -6.50 -11.61 -3.17
CA GLU A 42 -7.04 -12.86 -3.69
C GLU A 42 -5.97 -13.95 -3.57
N ALA A 43 -6.25 -15.03 -2.84
CA ALA A 43 -5.32 -16.13 -2.56
C ALA A 43 -4.94 -16.99 -3.79
N MET A 44 -4.87 -16.40 -4.99
CA MET A 44 -4.56 -17.05 -6.26
C MET A 44 -3.04 -17.12 -6.54
N ASN A 45 -2.18 -17.02 -5.52
CA ASN A 45 -0.72 -17.15 -5.66
C ASN A 45 -0.16 -18.49 -5.14
N LEU A 46 -0.99 -19.51 -4.93
CA LEU A 46 -0.55 -20.85 -4.50
C LEU A 46 -0.71 -21.97 -5.55
N SER A 47 -0.91 -21.69 -6.85
CA SER A 47 -1.07 -22.76 -7.85
C SER A 47 -0.38 -22.59 -9.22
N SER A 48 0.60 -21.70 -9.36
CA SER A 48 1.44 -21.69 -10.58
C SER A 48 2.68 -22.56 -10.37
N PRO A 49 2.93 -23.60 -11.20
CA PRO A 49 4.21 -24.29 -11.18
C PRO A 49 5.26 -23.28 -11.63
N LYS A 50 6.22 -22.96 -10.76
CA LYS A 50 7.39 -22.15 -11.13
C LYS A 50 8.04 -22.83 -12.33
N ARG A 51 7.89 -22.24 -13.52
CA ARG A 51 8.64 -22.65 -14.71
C ARG A 51 10.11 -22.67 -14.30
N ARG A 52 10.72 -23.87 -14.25
CA ARG A 52 12.16 -24.01 -14.00
C ARG A 52 12.84 -23.14 -15.03
N LEU A 53 13.51 -22.08 -14.59
CA LEU A 53 14.40 -21.34 -15.48
C LEU A 53 15.43 -22.35 -15.99
N PRO A 54 15.72 -22.40 -17.31
CA PRO A 54 16.80 -23.24 -17.80
C PRO A 54 18.09 -22.84 -17.05
N PRO A 55 19.00 -23.80 -16.78
CA PRO A 55 20.25 -23.48 -16.12
C PRO A 55 20.94 -22.36 -16.90
N ARG A 56 21.30 -21.27 -16.21
CA ARG A 56 22.11 -20.21 -16.81
C ARG A 56 23.37 -20.88 -17.32
N ASN A 57 23.60 -20.82 -18.63
CA ASN A 57 24.81 -21.33 -19.22
C ASN A 57 25.96 -20.50 -18.64
N CYS A 58 26.69 -21.07 -17.68
CA CYS A 58 27.97 -20.54 -17.22
C CYS A 58 28.83 -20.45 -18.48
N GLY A 59 29.14 -19.22 -18.89
CA GLY A 59 29.83 -18.96 -20.15
C GLY A 59 31.11 -19.76 -20.22
N LYS A 60 31.18 -20.67 -21.20
CA LYS A 60 32.48 -21.12 -21.70
C LYS A 60 33.13 -19.93 -22.39
N LYS A 61 34.07 -19.27 -21.73
CA LYS A 61 35.31 -18.72 -22.27
C LYS A 61 36.34 -18.66 -21.16
#